data_AF-A0A2U9IKM0-F1
#
_entry.id   AF-A0A2U9IKM0-F1
#
_cell.length_a   1.000
_cell.length_b   1.000
_cell.length_c   1.000
_cell.angle_alpha   90.00
_cell.angle_beta   90.00
_cell.angle_gamma   90.00
#
_symmetry.space_group_name_H-M   'P 1'
#
loop_
_entity.id
_entity.type
_entity.pdbx_description
1 polymer ?
#
loop_
_entity_poly.entity_id
_entity_poly.type
_entity_poly.pdbx_seq_one_letter_code
_entity_poly.pdbx_strand_id
1 'polypeptide(L)'
;MNCEEELKNAFIFAWLGDKNRVEQITKECNKILSSYKSLYKEISEIRANISYDFELPKKLREKKINSEDIIQLALYRLTKRLELTFDLKVQNYKQLKYSILEIGFKKIIRAYCEKCEGYSYQILRSGVGFFAQYNELIYAEVYQGDINSIIAEINDNIRVKK
;
A
#
# COMPACT_ATOMS: atom_id res chain seq x y z
N MET A 1 7.10 10.11 -16.57
CA MET A 1 6.64 9.07 -15.62
C MET A 1 5.44 9.62 -14.87
N ASN A 2 4.36 8.83 -14.76
CA ASN A 2 3.16 9.22 -14.02
C ASN A 2 3.31 8.80 -12.55
N CYS A 3 3.69 9.73 -11.67
CA CYS A 3 3.93 9.37 -10.26
C CYS A 3 2.68 8.92 -9.51
N GLU A 4 1.49 9.37 -9.89
CA GLU A 4 0.26 8.93 -9.23
C GLU A 4 0.03 7.43 -9.44
N GLU A 5 0.11 6.99 -10.69
CA GLU A 5 -0.09 5.59 -11.08
C GLU A 5 1.05 4.68 -10.60
N GLU A 6 2.30 5.14 -10.72
CA GLU A 6 3.46 4.37 -10.24
C GLU A 6 3.45 4.22 -8.72
N LEU A 7 3.06 5.27 -7.97
CA LEU A 7 2.96 5.15 -6.51
C LEU A 7 1.79 4.28 -6.06
N LYS A 8 0.71 4.20 -6.84
CA LYS A 8 -0.35 3.20 -6.63
C LYS A 8 0.21 1.78 -6.77
N ASN A 9 1.03 1.51 -7.79
CA ASN A 9 1.70 0.22 -7.95
C ASN A 9 2.70 -0.05 -6.82
N ALA A 10 3.48 0.95 -6.43
CA ALA A 10 4.40 0.85 -5.31
C ALA A 10 3.69 0.55 -3.98
N PHE A 11 2.46 1.04 -3.76
CA PHE A 11 1.67 0.67 -2.59
C PHE A 11 1.36 -0.83 -2.56
N ILE A 12 1.02 -1.44 -3.71
CA ILE A 12 0.79 -2.88 -3.82
C ILE A 12 2.09 -3.66 -3.56
N PHE A 13 3.21 -3.21 -4.11
CA PHE A 13 4.52 -3.80 -3.85
C PHE A 13 4.93 -3.68 -2.37
N ALA A 14 4.64 -2.55 -1.74
CA ALA A 14 4.87 -2.33 -0.31
C ALA A 14 4.03 -3.26 0.57
N TRP A 15 2.77 -3.51 0.19
CA TRP A 15 1.92 -4.51 0.84
C TRP A 15 2.58 -5.90 0.85
N LEU A 16 3.14 -6.31 -0.28
CA LEU A 16 3.86 -7.58 -0.43
C LEU A 16 5.26 -7.58 0.21
N GLY A 17 5.81 -6.41 0.55
CA GLY A 17 7.20 -6.29 1.02
C GLY A 17 8.24 -6.40 -0.10
N ASP A 18 7.88 -6.10 -1.35
CA ASP A 18 8.82 -6.05 -2.49
C ASP A 18 9.63 -4.74 -2.44
N LYS A 19 10.55 -4.65 -1.48
CA LYS A 19 11.29 -3.42 -1.17
C LYS A 19 12.05 -2.88 -2.38
N ASN A 20 12.69 -3.76 -3.15
CA ASN A 20 13.50 -3.34 -4.32
C ASN A 20 12.67 -2.60 -5.37
N ARG A 21 11.48 -3.09 -5.72
CA ARG A 21 10.60 -2.39 -6.66
C ARG A 21 10.06 -1.09 -6.09
N VAL A 22 9.71 -1.08 -4.80
CA VAL A 22 9.25 0.14 -4.12
C VAL A 22 10.34 1.21 -4.12
N GLU A 23 11.58 0.85 -3.80
CA GLU A 23 12.71 1.78 -3.81
C GLU A 23 12.99 2.35 -5.20
N GLN A 24 12.90 1.52 -6.25
CA GLN A 24 13.05 1.98 -7.63
C GLN A 24 12.01 3.06 -7.97
N ILE A 25 10.73 2.77 -7.75
CA ILE A 25 9.63 3.70 -8.07
C ILE A 25 9.73 4.98 -7.23
N THR A 26 9.89 4.84 -5.91
CA THR A 26 9.94 5.98 -4.99
C THR A 26 11.16 6.87 -5.27
N LYS A 27 12.33 6.31 -5.62
CA LYS A 27 13.51 7.08 -6.01
C LYS A 27 13.26 7.94 -7.23
N GLU A 28 12.59 7.41 -8.25
CA GLU A 28 12.27 8.17 -9.46
C GLU A 28 11.24 9.26 -9.17
N CYS A 29 10.18 8.93 -8.41
CA CYS A 29 9.16 9.92 -8.07
C CYS A 29 9.67 11.01 -7.13
N ASN A 30 10.56 10.68 -6.19
CA ASN A 30 11.18 11.67 -5.33
C ASN A 30 11.96 12.73 -6.12
N LYS A 31 12.63 12.37 -7.22
CA LYS A 31 13.36 13.35 -8.04
C LYS A 31 12.41 14.42 -8.58
N ILE A 32 11.23 14.00 -9.03
CA ILE A 32 10.19 14.87 -9.60
C ILE A 32 9.49 15.68 -8.50
N LEU A 33 9.15 15.04 -7.39
CA LEU A 33 8.31 15.60 -6.32
C LEU A 33 9.09 16.40 -5.26
N SER A 34 10.43 16.34 -5.27
CA SER A 34 11.27 16.96 -4.23
C SER A 34 11.10 18.48 -4.12
N SER A 35 10.74 19.16 -5.20
CA SER A 35 10.45 20.61 -5.20
C SER A 35 9.30 20.98 -4.27
N TYR A 36 8.33 20.07 -4.09
CA TYR A 36 7.16 20.28 -3.24
C TYR A 36 7.47 20.09 -1.74
N LYS A 37 8.70 19.72 -1.36
CA LYS A 37 9.09 19.53 0.04
C LYS A 37 8.92 20.83 0.86
N SER A 38 9.21 21.99 0.28
CA SER A 38 9.10 23.28 0.99
C SER A 38 7.65 23.63 1.35
N LEU A 39 6.69 23.22 0.52
CA LEU A 39 5.26 23.47 0.74
C LEU A 39 4.75 22.90 2.06
N TYR A 40 5.36 21.82 2.58
CA TYR A 40 4.99 21.30 3.89
C TYR A 40 5.18 22.35 4.99
N LYS A 41 6.31 23.08 4.95
CA LYS A 41 6.63 24.11 5.93
C LYS A 41 5.67 25.29 5.78
N GLU A 42 5.44 25.73 4.54
CA GLU A 42 4.53 26.83 4.23
C GLU A 42 3.09 26.54 4.69
N ILE A 43 2.57 25.33 4.40
CA ILE A 43 1.23 24.90 4.86
C ILE A 43 1.17 24.81 6.39
N SER A 44 2.23 24.32 7.03
CA SER A 44 2.30 24.22 8.48
C SER A 44 2.30 25.61 9.14
N GLU A 45 3.04 26.57 8.57
CA GLU A 45 3.06 27.96 9.02
C GLU A 45 1.69 28.63 8.82
N ILE A 46 1.01 28.39 7.70
CA ILE A 46 -0.35 28.88 7.49
C ILE A 46 -1.29 28.31 8.55
N ARG A 47 -1.23 27.00 8.80
CA ARG A 47 -2.07 26.33 9.81
C ARG A 47 -1.78 26.82 11.24
N ALA A 48 -0.54 27.19 11.54
CA ALA A 48 -0.20 27.75 12.85
C ALA A 48 -0.74 29.19 13.06
N ASN A 49 -1.07 29.89 11.96
CA ASN A 49 -1.51 31.30 11.98
C ASN A 49 -3.02 31.47 11.75
N ILE A 50 -3.80 30.39 11.81
CA ILE A 50 -5.27 30.44 11.73
C ILE A 50 -5.88 30.18 13.11
N SER A 51 -7.06 30.74 13.36
CA SER A 51 -7.77 30.54 14.62
C SER A 51 -8.66 29.30 14.59
N TYR A 52 -9.16 28.94 13.41
CA TYR A 52 -10.07 27.81 13.23
C TYR A 52 -9.74 27.00 11.98
N ASP A 53 -9.88 25.67 12.04
CA ASP A 53 -9.52 24.76 10.94
C ASP A 53 -10.28 25.07 9.62
N PHE A 54 -11.52 25.57 9.69
CA PHE A 54 -12.30 25.92 8.48
C PHE A 54 -11.72 27.12 7.70
N GLU A 55 -10.82 27.91 8.30
CA GLU A 55 -10.16 29.04 7.64
C GLU A 55 -9.01 28.58 6.73
N LEU A 56 -8.49 27.37 6.95
CA LEU A 56 -7.33 26.84 6.23
C LEU A 56 -7.50 26.88 4.70
N PRO A 57 -8.61 26.41 4.10
CA PRO A 57 -8.76 26.44 2.64
C PRO A 57 -8.73 27.87 2.08
N LYS A 58 -9.29 28.85 2.79
CA LYS A 58 -9.24 30.26 2.38
C LYS A 58 -7.80 30.77 2.40
N LYS A 59 -7.07 30.50 3.49
CA LYS A 59 -5.71 30.97 3.70
C LYS A 59 -4.69 30.34 2.74
N LEU A 60 -4.89 29.08 2.37
CA LEU A 60 -4.11 28.42 1.32
C LEU A 60 -4.29 29.12 -0.03
N ARG A 61 -5.54 29.45 -0.41
CA ARG A 61 -5.83 30.20 -1.65
C ARG A 61 -5.23 31.61 -1.66
N GLU A 62 -5.28 32.33 -0.53
CA GLU A 62 -4.62 33.64 -0.38
C GLU A 62 -3.11 33.56 -0.64
N LYS A 63 -2.48 32.43 -0.32
CA LYS A 63 -1.06 32.13 -0.58
C LYS A 63 -0.80 31.50 -1.96
N LYS A 64 -1.82 31.43 -2.82
CA LYS A 64 -1.78 30.80 -4.15
C LYS A 64 -1.42 29.32 -4.15
N ILE A 65 -1.58 28.64 -3.01
CA ILE A 65 -1.45 27.18 -2.92
C ILE A 65 -2.76 26.58 -3.43
N ASN A 66 -2.66 25.80 -4.50
CA ASN A 66 -3.81 25.19 -5.17
C ASN A 66 -3.92 23.68 -4.85
N SER A 67 -4.97 23.03 -5.37
CA SER A 67 -5.21 21.61 -5.12
C SER A 67 -4.10 20.71 -5.68
N GLU A 68 -3.51 21.08 -6.82
CA GLU A 68 -2.42 20.33 -7.45
C GLU A 68 -1.19 20.32 -6.53
N ASP A 69 -0.82 21.47 -5.96
CA ASP A 69 0.30 21.58 -5.02
C ASP A 69 0.13 20.63 -3.81
N ILE A 70 -1.12 20.54 -3.30
CA ILE A 70 -1.47 19.67 -2.18
C ILE A 70 -1.35 18.20 -2.58
N ILE A 71 -1.83 17.84 -3.77
CA ILE A 71 -1.74 16.47 -4.31
C ILE A 71 -0.26 16.09 -4.47
N GLN A 72 0.55 16.93 -5.11
CA GLN A 72 1.98 16.66 -5.33
C GLN A 72 2.74 16.53 -4.00
N LEU A 73 2.45 17.37 -3.00
CA LEU A 73 3.01 17.21 -1.66
C LEU A 73 2.53 15.90 -0.99
N ALA A 74 1.27 15.51 -1.15
CA ALA A 74 0.76 14.26 -0.60
C ALA A 74 1.47 13.05 -1.23
N LEU A 75 1.68 13.06 -2.56
CA LEU A 75 2.46 12.04 -3.27
C LEU A 75 3.91 12.02 -2.78
N TYR A 76 4.54 13.17 -2.58
CA TYR A 76 5.88 13.26 -2.00
C TYR A 76 5.94 12.62 -0.61
N ARG A 77 4.96 12.86 0.26
CA ARG A 77 4.93 12.22 1.58
C ARG A 77 4.64 10.72 1.50
N LEU A 78 3.85 10.30 0.52
CA LEU A 78 3.59 8.88 0.26
C LEU A 78 4.89 8.16 -0.12
N THR A 79 5.74 8.75 -0.96
CA THR A 79 7.05 8.13 -1.29
C THR A 79 7.88 7.85 -0.04
N LYS A 80 7.93 8.80 0.90
CA LYS A 80 8.66 8.67 2.17
C LYS A 80 8.11 7.61 3.09
N ARG A 81 6.80 7.35 3.04
CA ARG A 81 6.18 6.24 3.77
C ARG A 81 6.48 4.90 3.11
N LEU A 82 6.42 4.84 1.79
CA LEU A 82 6.69 3.62 1.03
C LEU A 82 8.17 3.20 1.12
N GLU A 83 9.12 4.14 1.26
CA GLU A 83 10.54 3.84 1.56
C GLU A 83 10.74 2.98 2.82
N LEU A 84 9.78 2.97 3.76
CA LEU A 84 9.83 2.17 4.99
C LEU A 84 9.34 0.72 4.80
N THR A 85 9.15 0.29 3.56
CA THR A 85 8.71 -1.07 3.22
C THR A 85 9.67 -2.12 3.77
N PHE A 86 9.12 -3.16 4.40
CA PHE A 86 9.87 -4.33 4.83
C PHE A 86 10.36 -5.13 3.64
N ASP A 87 11.59 -5.63 3.70
CA ASP A 87 12.16 -6.50 2.68
C ASP A 87 11.71 -7.95 2.92
N LEU A 88 10.73 -8.40 2.14
CA LEU A 88 10.20 -9.75 2.20
C LEU A 88 10.41 -10.46 0.87
N LYS A 89 10.63 -11.78 0.95
CA LYS A 89 10.72 -12.62 -0.23
C LYS A 89 9.33 -12.80 -0.85
N VAL A 90 9.10 -12.13 -1.97
CA VAL A 90 7.88 -12.30 -2.77
C VAL A 90 7.97 -13.56 -3.63
N GLN A 91 6.87 -14.31 -3.63
CA GLN A 91 6.69 -15.57 -4.33
C GLN A 91 5.45 -15.47 -5.23
N ASN A 92 5.38 -16.34 -6.23
CA ASN A 92 4.26 -16.41 -7.17
C ASN A 92 3.63 -17.79 -7.10
N TYR A 93 2.29 -17.86 -7.12
CA TYR A 93 1.54 -19.09 -7.29
C TYR A 93 0.31 -18.82 -8.14
N LYS A 94 0.27 -19.37 -9.37
CA LYS A 94 -0.77 -19.09 -10.36
C LYS A 94 -0.97 -17.57 -10.51
N GLN A 95 -2.14 -17.04 -10.14
CA GLN A 95 -2.50 -15.62 -10.22
C GLN A 95 -2.18 -14.82 -8.95
N LEU A 96 -1.70 -15.48 -7.89
CA LEU A 96 -1.32 -14.84 -6.63
C LEU A 96 0.16 -14.46 -6.65
N LYS A 97 0.44 -13.22 -6.27
CA LYS A 97 1.74 -12.79 -5.75
C LYS A 97 1.63 -12.71 -4.24
N TYR A 98 2.56 -13.27 -3.50
CA TYR A 98 2.44 -13.30 -2.04
C TYR A 98 3.80 -13.24 -1.34
N SER A 99 3.77 -12.84 -0.09
CA SER A 99 4.88 -12.98 0.85
C SER A 99 4.37 -13.55 2.17
N ILE A 100 5.30 -14.10 2.93
CA ILE A 100 5.01 -14.69 4.24
C ILE A 100 5.86 -13.96 5.27
N LEU A 101 5.20 -13.44 6.29
CA LEU A 101 5.82 -12.85 7.46
C LEU A 101 5.64 -13.80 8.65
N GLU A 102 6.75 -14.34 9.14
CA GLU A 102 6.74 -15.22 10.32
C GLU A 102 6.82 -14.37 11.59
N ILE A 103 5.82 -14.50 12.47
CA ILE A 103 5.74 -13.76 13.74
C ILE A 103 5.55 -14.77 14.86
N GLY A 104 6.67 -15.28 15.39
CA GLY A 104 6.64 -16.31 16.43
C GLY A 104 5.96 -17.58 15.93
N PHE A 105 4.84 -17.97 16.56
CA PHE A 105 4.08 -19.17 16.23
C PHE A 105 3.02 -18.97 15.14
N LYS A 106 2.84 -17.73 14.64
CA LYS A 106 1.91 -17.43 13.55
C LYS A 106 2.65 -16.99 12.28
N LYS A 107 2.04 -17.30 11.14
CA LYS A 107 2.47 -16.87 9.81
C LYS A 107 1.39 -15.98 9.23
N ILE A 108 1.80 -14.79 8.78
CA ILE A 108 0.93 -13.87 8.08
C ILE A 108 1.25 -13.98 6.60
N ILE A 109 0.24 -14.30 5.78
CA ILE A 109 0.36 -14.30 4.34
C ILE A 109 -0.25 -13.00 3.83
N ARG A 110 0.55 -12.22 3.11
CA ARG A 110 0.06 -11.05 2.37
C ARG A 110 0.12 -11.38 0.90
N ALA A 111 -1.01 -11.32 0.22
CA ALA A 111 -1.12 -11.66 -1.17
C ALA A 111 -1.82 -10.56 -1.98
N TYR A 112 -1.60 -10.60 -3.28
CA TYR A 112 -2.15 -9.71 -4.28
C TYR A 112 -2.58 -10.52 -5.52
N CYS A 113 -3.71 -10.14 -6.09
CA CYS A 113 -4.28 -10.72 -7.30
C CYS A 113 -4.90 -9.59 -8.15
N GLU A 114 -4.31 -9.31 -9.31
CA GLU A 114 -4.70 -8.17 -10.16
C GLU A 114 -6.14 -8.21 -10.66
N LYS A 115 -6.68 -9.41 -10.89
CA LYS A 115 -8.05 -9.61 -11.40
C LYS A 115 -9.07 -9.86 -10.28
N CYS A 116 -8.65 -9.79 -9.02
CA CYS A 116 -9.53 -10.08 -7.90
C CYS A 116 -10.43 -8.90 -7.55
N GLU A 117 -11.69 -9.17 -7.19
CA GLU A 117 -12.67 -8.13 -6.88
C GLU A 117 -13.65 -8.58 -5.79
N GLY A 118 -14.10 -7.60 -5.01
CA GLY A 118 -15.09 -7.79 -3.97
C GLY A 118 -14.48 -8.34 -2.67
N TYR A 119 -15.34 -8.84 -1.80
CA TYR A 119 -14.96 -9.36 -0.49
C TYR A 119 -15.16 -10.87 -0.40
N SER A 120 -14.19 -11.56 0.19
CA SER A 120 -14.28 -12.97 0.55
C SER A 120 -13.64 -13.18 1.91
N TYR A 121 -14.18 -14.08 2.72
CA TYR A 121 -13.61 -14.50 3.99
C TYR A 121 -13.89 -15.97 4.20
N GLN A 122 -12.87 -16.73 4.60
CA GLN A 122 -13.04 -18.14 4.93
C GLN A 122 -12.05 -18.60 6.01
N ILE A 123 -12.47 -19.57 6.81
CA ILE A 123 -11.59 -20.37 7.66
C ILE A 123 -10.87 -21.39 6.78
N LEU A 124 -9.55 -21.47 6.92
CA LEU A 124 -8.72 -22.38 6.13
C LEU A 124 -8.91 -23.81 6.63
N ARG A 125 -9.18 -24.75 5.72
CA ARG A 125 -9.32 -26.18 6.01
C ARG A 125 -7.97 -26.90 6.01
N SER A 126 -7.02 -26.41 5.22
CA SER A 126 -5.66 -26.96 5.10
C SER A 126 -4.75 -26.60 6.27
N GLY A 127 -5.28 -25.96 7.32
CA GLY A 127 -4.52 -25.48 8.47
C GLY A 127 -5.41 -24.92 9.57
N VAL A 128 -4.80 -24.27 10.55
CA VAL A 128 -5.51 -23.51 11.60
C VAL A 128 -5.34 -22.03 11.28
N GLY A 129 -6.38 -21.37 10.80
CA GLY A 129 -6.29 -19.98 10.36
C GLY A 129 -7.48 -19.51 9.55
N PHE A 130 -7.36 -18.32 8.98
CA PHE A 130 -8.35 -17.74 8.08
C PHE A 130 -7.68 -16.92 6.99
N PHE A 131 -8.41 -16.66 5.90
CA PHE A 131 -8.05 -15.62 4.95
C PHE A 131 -9.22 -14.67 4.70
N ALA A 132 -8.88 -13.45 4.33
CA ALA A 132 -9.79 -12.44 3.85
C ALA A 132 -9.23 -11.82 2.57
N GLN A 133 -10.11 -11.60 1.60
CA GLN A 133 -9.84 -10.83 0.40
C GLN A 133 -10.66 -9.55 0.47
N TYR A 134 -10.03 -8.43 0.09
CA TYR A 134 -10.70 -7.18 -0.22
C TYR A 134 -10.14 -6.63 -1.53
N ASN A 135 -10.93 -6.76 -2.59
CA ASN A 135 -10.55 -6.53 -3.98
C ASN A 135 -9.27 -7.31 -4.34
N GLU A 136 -8.22 -6.60 -4.77
CA GLU A 136 -6.96 -7.21 -5.19
C GLU A 136 -6.07 -7.64 -4.02
N LEU A 137 -6.34 -7.18 -2.79
CA LEU A 137 -5.53 -7.46 -1.61
C LEU A 137 -6.08 -8.65 -0.83
N ILE A 138 -5.19 -9.54 -0.42
CA ILE A 138 -5.51 -10.75 0.33
C ILE A 138 -4.62 -10.81 1.57
N TYR A 139 -5.23 -11.15 2.69
CA TYR A 139 -4.59 -11.33 3.98
C TYR A 139 -4.97 -12.68 4.56
N ALA A 140 -4.01 -13.43 5.11
CA ALA A 140 -4.29 -14.62 5.88
C ALA A 140 -3.43 -14.70 7.14
N GLU A 141 -4.01 -15.26 8.20
CA GLU A 141 -3.27 -15.66 9.40
C GLU A 141 -3.35 -17.17 9.55
N VAL A 142 -2.20 -17.78 9.79
CA VAL A 142 -2.05 -19.23 9.89
C VAL A 142 -1.20 -19.56 11.12
N TYR A 143 -1.66 -20.50 11.93
CA TYR A 143 -0.94 -21.01 13.10
C TYR A 143 -0.33 -22.40 12.83
N GLN A 144 -0.97 -23.21 11.99
CA GLN A 144 -0.56 -24.57 11.64
C GLN A 144 -0.99 -24.90 10.21
N GLY A 145 -0.31 -25.86 9.58
CA GLY A 145 -0.62 -26.36 8.22
C GLY A 145 0.55 -26.23 7.26
N ASP A 146 0.47 -26.97 6.14
CA ASP A 146 1.43 -26.85 5.05
C ASP A 146 1.14 -25.59 4.22
N ILE A 147 2.15 -24.75 4.02
CA ILE A 147 2.01 -23.47 3.33
C ILE A 147 1.54 -23.64 1.88
N ASN A 148 2.04 -24.65 1.17
CA ASN A 148 1.67 -24.84 -0.24
C ASN A 148 0.18 -25.18 -0.36
N SER A 149 -0.32 -26.04 0.53
CA SER A 149 -1.73 -26.41 0.61
C SER A 149 -2.61 -25.21 0.95
N ILE A 150 -2.17 -24.37 1.90
CA ILE A 150 -2.89 -23.14 2.28
C ILE A 150 -2.95 -22.14 1.11
N ILE A 151 -1.84 -21.90 0.43
CA ILE A 151 -1.80 -20.97 -0.72
C ILE A 151 -2.68 -21.47 -1.86
N ALA A 152 -2.69 -22.79 -2.11
CA ALA A 152 -3.60 -23.39 -3.09
C ALA A 152 -5.07 -23.19 -2.71
N GLU A 153 -5.43 -23.45 -1.46
CA GLU A 153 -6.78 -23.23 -0.95
C GLU A 153 -7.21 -21.76 -1.06
N ILE A 154 -6.34 -20.82 -0.68
CA ILE A 154 -6.61 -19.38 -0.84
C ILE A 154 -6.90 -19.09 -2.32
N ASN A 155 -6.00 -19.51 -3.22
CA ASN A 155 -6.14 -19.26 -4.67
C ASN A 155 -7.47 -19.76 -5.24
N ASP A 156 -7.95 -20.91 -4.78
CA ASP A 156 -9.16 -21.53 -5.31
C ASP A 156 -10.44 -20.90 -4.75
N ASN A 157 -10.32 -20.10 -3.67
CA ASN A 157 -11.45 -19.47 -2.98
C ASN A 157 -11.51 -17.93 -3.13
N ILE A 158 -10.57 -17.32 -3.87
CA ILE A 158 -10.62 -15.90 -4.17
C ILE A 158 -11.69 -15.59 -5.22
N ARG A 159 -12.30 -14.42 -5.11
CA ARG A 159 -13.25 -13.89 -6.09
C ARG A 159 -12.51 -13.13 -7.17
N VAL A 160 -12.74 -13.50 -8.42
CA VAL A 160 -12.11 -12.92 -9.61
C VAL A 160 -13.18 -12.23 -10.47
N LYS A 161 -12.81 -11.13 -11.12
CA LYS A 161 -13.62 -10.47 -12.16
C LYS A 161 -13.98 -11.48 -13.25
N LYS A 162 -15.27 -11.55 -13.59
CA LYS A 162 -15.77 -12.34 -14.73
C LYS A 162 -15.44 -11.67 -16.05
#